data_AF-A0AAD7H0E4-F1
#
_entry.id   AF-A0AAD7H0E4-F1
#
_cell.length_a   1.000
_cell.length_b   1.000
_cell.length_c   1.000
_cell.angle_alpha   90.00
_cell.angle_beta   90.00
_cell.angle_gamma   90.00
#
_symmetry.space_group_name_H-M   'P 1'
#
loop_
_entity.id
_entity.type
_entity.pdbx_description
1 polymer ?
#
loop_
_entity_poly.entity_id
_entity_poly.type
_entity_poly.pdbx_seq_one_letter_code
_entity_poly.pdbx_strand_id
1 'polypeptide(L)'
;LGFYIPVAGLGYQSKPPTTGPKGPIFYLEAFCICWCLHQIAELVHANGSIVLRRIVIWTDSSNTYDIFNSLRALPLYNKILKSAIDVLVSNDFKLRVLLLPGKKNIVADALSRWKNGVALDKHLGLLIDTSKNLPIIPFTPPQEALGA
;
A
#
# COMPACT_ATOMS: atom_id res chain seq x y z
N LEU A 1 -4.54 5.80 7.02
CA LEU A 1 -3.60 4.98 6.22
C LEU A 1 -2.20 5.49 6.49
N GLY A 2 -1.23 4.61 6.64
CA GLY A 2 0.15 5.01 6.85
C GLY A 2 1.13 3.89 6.55
N PHE A 3 2.21 4.23 5.87
CA PHE A 3 3.34 3.34 5.61
C PHE A 3 4.61 4.18 5.57
N TYR A 4 5.77 3.53 5.57
CA TYR A 4 7.05 4.22 5.46
C TYR A 4 8.03 3.39 4.65
N ILE A 5 9.02 4.07 4.07
CA ILE A 5 10.14 3.50 3.33
C ILE A 5 11.39 3.76 4.17
N PRO A 6 11.84 2.79 4.99
CA PRO A 6 12.92 3.00 5.96
C PRO A 6 14.21 3.53 5.30
N VAL A 7 14.60 2.92 4.18
CA VAL A 7 15.84 3.26 3.47
C VAL A 7 15.85 4.68 2.89
N ALA A 8 14.68 5.26 2.64
CA ALA A 8 14.53 6.61 2.14
C ALA A 8 14.27 7.63 3.26
N GLY A 9 14.02 7.17 4.49
CA GLY A 9 13.57 8.04 5.58
C GLY A 9 12.24 8.73 5.28
N LEU A 10 11.38 8.14 4.45
CA LEU A 10 10.09 8.73 4.04
C LEU A 10 8.93 8.00 4.69
N GLY A 11 8.05 8.74 5.37
CA GLY A 11 6.78 8.27 5.90
C GLY A 11 5.63 8.91 5.13
N TYR A 12 4.58 8.14 4.87
CA TYR A 12 3.39 8.62 4.17
C TYR A 12 2.17 8.45 5.06
N GLN A 13 1.32 9.48 5.08
CA GLN A 13 0.07 9.49 5.85
C GLN A 13 -1.08 10.00 5.00
N SER A 14 -2.22 9.34 5.09
CA SER A 14 -3.43 9.82 4.43
C SER A 14 -4.69 9.38 5.18
N LYS A 15 -5.75 10.18 5.05
CA LYS A 15 -7.08 9.78 5.49
C LYS A 15 -7.54 8.60 4.62
N PRO A 16 -8.31 7.63 5.16
CA PRO A 16 -8.91 6.58 4.34
C PRO A 16 -9.72 7.16 3.16
N PRO A 17 -9.84 6.43 2.04
CA PRO A 17 -10.67 6.87 0.94
C PRO A 17 -12.12 7.09 1.41
N THR A 18 -12.73 8.17 0.96
CA THR A 18 -14.14 8.49 1.28
C THR A 18 -15.11 7.57 0.56
N THR A 19 -14.68 6.99 -0.56
CA THR A 19 -15.40 6.00 -1.36
C THR A 19 -14.80 4.62 -1.13
N GLY A 20 -15.59 3.72 -0.56
CA GLY A 20 -15.17 2.36 -0.25
C GLY A 20 -16.10 1.68 0.75
N PRO A 21 -15.90 0.38 1.00
CA PRO A 21 -16.67 -0.35 2.00
C PRO A 21 -16.40 0.28 3.37
N LYS A 22 -17.46 0.74 4.06
CA LYS A 22 -17.33 1.19 5.45
C LYS A 22 -17.03 -0.03 6.32
N GLY A 23 -15.87 -0.06 6.96
CA GLY A 23 -15.64 -0.93 8.13
C GLY A 23 -14.66 -2.12 8.04
N PRO A 24 -14.14 -2.62 6.90
CA PRO A 24 -13.13 -3.67 6.95
C PRO A 24 -11.73 -3.06 7.10
N ILE A 25 -11.14 -3.18 8.30
CA ILE A 25 -9.73 -2.83 8.54
C ILE A 25 -8.79 -3.49 7.53
N PHE A 26 -9.10 -4.74 7.13
CA PHE A 26 -8.39 -5.49 6.10
C PHE A 26 -8.42 -4.83 4.72
N TYR A 27 -9.51 -4.15 4.35
CA TYR A 27 -9.57 -3.40 3.10
C TYR A 27 -8.59 -2.23 3.13
N LEU A 28 -8.52 -1.51 4.25
CA LEU A 28 -7.59 -0.41 4.40
C LEU A 28 -6.14 -0.87 4.42
N GLU A 29 -5.83 -2.01 5.02
CA GLU A 29 -4.49 -2.61 5.01
C GLU A 29 -4.06 -3.02 3.59
N ALA A 30 -4.93 -3.73 2.86
CA ALA A 30 -4.70 -4.09 1.47
C ALA A 30 -4.55 -2.86 0.56
N PHE A 31 -5.43 -1.87 0.74
CA PHE A 31 -5.37 -0.61 0.02
C PHE A 31 -4.09 0.17 0.34
N CYS A 32 -3.58 0.08 1.57
CA CYS A 32 -2.32 0.71 1.95
C CYS A 32 -1.12 0.13 1.19
N ILE A 33 -1.09 -1.19 0.95
CA ILE A 33 -0.06 -1.81 0.10
C ILE A 33 -0.18 -1.29 -1.33
N CYS A 34 -1.39 -1.24 -1.89
CA CYS A 34 -1.61 -0.71 -3.23
C CYS A 34 -1.10 0.74 -3.32
N TRP A 35 -1.47 1.60 -2.37
CA TRP A 35 -0.99 2.98 -2.32
C TRP A 35 0.53 3.06 -2.23
N CYS A 36 1.17 2.23 -1.40
CA CYS A 36 2.63 2.14 -1.30
C CYS A 36 3.29 1.85 -2.65
N LEU A 37 2.75 0.91 -3.43
CA LEU A 37 3.27 0.57 -4.76
C LEU A 37 3.19 1.75 -5.74
N HIS A 38 2.05 2.47 -5.74
CA HIS A 38 1.89 3.69 -6.55
C HIS A 38 2.92 4.75 -6.17
N GLN A 39 3.15 4.96 -4.87
CA GLN A 39 4.16 5.92 -4.41
C GLN A 39 5.58 5.50 -4.78
N ILE A 40 5.91 4.20 -4.72
CA ILE A 40 7.21 3.69 -5.16
C ILE A 40 7.40 3.94 -6.67
N ALA A 41 6.38 3.68 -7.48
CA ALA A 41 6.44 3.95 -8.92
C ALA A 41 6.65 5.45 -9.21
N GLU A 42 5.93 6.33 -8.53
CA GLU A 42 6.10 7.78 -8.63
C GLU A 42 7.54 8.21 -8.28
N LEU A 43 8.10 7.68 -7.19
CA LEU A 43 9.47 7.97 -6.77
C LEU A 43 10.51 7.52 -7.79
N VAL A 44 10.36 6.32 -8.36
CA VAL A 44 11.27 5.79 -9.38
C VAL A 44 11.21 6.62 -10.66
N HIS A 45 10.01 7.01 -11.11
CA HIS A 45 9.85 7.86 -12.29
C HIS A 45 10.38 9.27 -12.10
N ALA A 46 10.14 9.87 -10.93
CA ALA A 46 10.67 11.20 -10.61
C ALA A 46 12.20 11.20 -10.52
N ASN A 47 12.79 10.08 -10.10
CA ASN A 47 14.22 9.94 -9.90
C ASN A 47 14.82 8.96 -10.92
N GLY A 48 14.75 9.32 -12.21
CA GLY A 48 15.08 8.48 -13.38
C GLY A 48 16.49 7.86 -13.45
N SER A 49 17.30 7.99 -12.40
CA SER A 49 18.58 7.27 -12.21
C SER A 49 18.44 6.03 -11.32
N ILE A 50 17.34 5.85 -10.59
CA ILE A 50 17.12 4.71 -9.70
C ILE A 50 16.57 3.53 -10.50
N VAL A 51 17.33 2.43 -10.54
CA VAL A 51 16.85 1.14 -11.06
C VAL A 51 16.35 0.30 -9.90
N LEU A 52 15.07 0.43 -9.56
CA LEU A 52 14.41 -0.42 -8.57
C LEU A 52 13.62 -1.52 -9.30
N ARG A 53 13.92 -2.80 -9.03
CA ARG A 53 13.18 -3.94 -9.62
C ARG A 53 12.59 -4.90 -8.60
N ARG A 54 13.00 -4.81 -7.34
CA ARG A 54 12.58 -5.73 -6.28
C ARG A 54 12.08 -4.93 -5.09
N ILE A 55 10.85 -5.19 -4.71
CA ILE A 55 10.16 -4.50 -3.62
C ILE A 55 9.82 -5.53 -2.57
N VAL A 56 10.17 -5.24 -1.32
CA VAL A 56 9.73 -6.00 -0.15
C VAL A 56 8.82 -5.11 0.67
N ILE A 57 7.60 -5.57 0.94
CA ILE A 57 6.64 -4.89 1.80
C ILE A 57 6.40 -5.76 3.03
N TRP A 58 6.57 -5.18 4.20
CA TRP A 58 6.23 -5.82 5.47
C TRP A 58 4.84 -5.39 5.91
N THR A 59 4.02 -6.36 6.33
CA THR A 59 2.69 -6.13 6.88
C THR A 59 2.48 -6.99 8.12
N ASP A 60 1.73 -6.50 9.08
CA ASP A 60 1.27 -7.27 10.24
C ASP A 60 -0.11 -7.91 10.04
N SER A 61 -0.68 -7.78 8.84
CA SER A 61 -1.97 -8.34 8.46
C SER A 61 -1.80 -9.66 7.71
N SER A 62 -2.20 -10.78 8.33
CA SER A 62 -2.22 -12.11 7.69
C SER A 62 -3.11 -12.12 6.44
N ASN A 63 -4.28 -11.51 6.52
CA ASN A 63 -5.20 -11.43 5.39
C ASN A 63 -4.58 -10.67 4.21
N THR A 64 -3.88 -9.58 4.49
CA THR A 64 -3.19 -8.81 3.45
C THR A 64 -2.02 -9.60 2.86
N TYR A 65 -1.25 -10.28 3.69
CA TYR A 65 -0.21 -11.19 3.24
C TYR A 65 -0.77 -12.27 2.30
N ASP A 66 -1.86 -12.94 2.69
CA ASP A 66 -2.46 -14.03 1.93
C ASP A 66 -2.95 -13.59 0.55
N ILE A 67 -3.64 -12.45 0.44
CA ILE A 67 -4.17 -11.98 -0.85
C ILE A 67 -3.06 -11.54 -1.81
N PHE A 68 -1.98 -10.91 -1.31
CA PHE A 68 -0.88 -10.45 -2.17
C PHE A 68 0.09 -11.58 -2.52
N ASN A 69 0.19 -12.61 -1.68
CA ASN A 69 1.03 -13.77 -1.95
C ASN A 69 0.33 -14.79 -2.88
N SER A 70 -0.99 -14.98 -2.73
CA SER A 70 -1.75 -15.92 -3.56
C SER A 70 -2.35 -15.30 -4.82
N LEU A 71 -2.47 -13.96 -4.86
CA LEU A 71 -3.25 -13.22 -5.86
C LEU A 71 -4.72 -13.67 -5.95
N ARG A 72 -5.22 -14.33 -4.91
CA ARG A 72 -6.60 -14.78 -4.78
C ARG A 72 -7.27 -13.98 -3.68
N ALA A 73 -8.37 -13.32 -4.00
CA ALA A 73 -9.11 -12.55 -3.03
C ALA A 73 -10.62 -12.60 -3.27
N LEU A 74 -11.39 -12.14 -2.27
CA LEU A 74 -12.81 -11.88 -2.45
C LEU A 74 -13.02 -10.76 -3.46
N PRO A 75 -14.18 -10.72 -4.15
CA PRO A 75 -14.48 -9.70 -5.18
C PRO A 75 -14.22 -8.25 -4.74
N LEU A 76 -14.40 -7.97 -3.45
CA LEU A 76 -14.15 -6.67 -2.83
C LEU A 76 -12.70 -6.17 -3.03
N TYR A 77 -11.72 -7.06 -3.03
CA TYR A 77 -10.29 -6.73 -3.10
C TYR A 77 -9.72 -6.84 -4.52
N ASN A 78 -10.46 -7.40 -5.47
CA ASN A 78 -9.96 -7.62 -6.84
C ASN A 78 -9.50 -6.33 -7.50
N LYS A 79 -10.17 -5.21 -7.24
CA LYS A 79 -9.79 -3.90 -7.80
C LYS A 79 -8.49 -3.37 -7.20
N ILE A 80 -8.25 -3.62 -5.91
CA ILE A 80 -6.98 -3.31 -5.23
C ILE A 80 -5.86 -4.13 -5.87
N LEU A 81 -6.06 -5.45 -5.97
CA LEU A 81 -5.05 -6.34 -6.56
C LEU A 81 -4.79 -5.97 -8.01
N LYS A 82 -5.82 -5.73 -8.83
CA LYS A 82 -5.64 -5.31 -10.23
C LYS A 82 -4.81 -4.04 -10.34
N SER A 83 -5.16 -2.99 -9.59
CA SER A 83 -4.40 -1.73 -9.61
C SER A 83 -2.95 -1.92 -9.15
N ALA A 84 -2.72 -2.75 -8.12
CA ALA A 84 -1.38 -3.08 -7.67
C ALA A 84 -0.57 -3.86 -8.74
N ILE A 85 -1.18 -4.87 -9.37
CA ILE A 85 -0.54 -5.67 -10.43
C ILE A 85 -0.25 -4.80 -11.66
N ASP A 86 -1.17 -3.91 -12.06
CA ASP A 86 -0.96 -2.99 -13.18
C ASP A 86 0.30 -2.13 -12.96
N VAL A 87 0.52 -1.65 -11.73
CA VAL A 87 1.76 -0.94 -11.35
C VAL A 87 2.97 -1.87 -11.43
N LEU A 88 2.89 -3.08 -10.87
CA LEU A 88 4.03 -4.01 -10.89
C LEU A 88 4.47 -4.38 -12.31
N VAL A 89 3.50 -4.68 -13.19
CA VAL A 89 3.76 -5.07 -14.58
C VAL A 89 4.31 -3.89 -15.38
N SER A 90 3.71 -2.71 -15.27
CA SER A 90 4.11 -1.53 -16.04
C SER A 90 5.53 -1.05 -15.71
N ASN A 91 6.03 -1.36 -14.51
CA ASN A 91 7.34 -0.92 -14.02
C ASN A 91 8.37 -2.06 -13.92
N ASP A 92 8.04 -3.29 -14.33
CA ASP A 92 8.86 -4.50 -14.13
C ASP A 92 9.31 -4.69 -12.66
N PHE A 93 8.39 -4.44 -11.72
CA PHE A 93 8.63 -4.64 -10.30
C PHE A 93 8.28 -6.05 -9.85
N LYS A 94 9.16 -6.64 -9.04
CA LYS A 94 8.95 -7.92 -8.36
C LYS A 94 8.64 -7.68 -6.90
N LEU A 95 7.39 -7.91 -6.51
CA LEU A 95 6.92 -7.75 -5.15
C LEU A 95 7.12 -9.03 -4.32
N ARG A 96 7.56 -8.86 -3.07
CA ARG A 96 7.38 -9.84 -1.99
C ARG A 96 6.71 -9.17 -0.81
N VAL A 97 5.60 -9.74 -0.37
CA VAL A 97 4.95 -9.33 0.89
C VAL A 97 5.36 -10.31 1.97
N LEU A 98 5.79 -9.78 3.12
CA LEU A 98 6.25 -10.57 4.26
C LEU A 98 5.47 -10.19 5.52
N LEU A 99 5.24 -11.18 6.37
CA LEU A 99 4.66 -10.95 7.69
C LEU A 99 5.70 -10.39 8.65
N LEU A 100 5.30 -9.31 9.32
CA LEU A 100 6.03 -8.70 10.40
C LEU A 100 5.14 -8.75 11.66
N PRO A 101 5.63 -9.25 12.81
CA PRO A 101 4.86 -9.18 14.04
C PRO A 101 4.46 -7.72 14.33
N GLY A 102 3.20 -7.45 14.67
CA GLY A 102 2.71 -6.07 14.88
C GLY A 102 3.55 -5.26 15.89
N LYS A 103 4.14 -5.92 16.89
CA LYS A 103 5.11 -5.30 17.84
C LYS A 103 6.34 -4.69 17.17
N LYS A 104 6.68 -5.11 15.95
CA LYS A 104 7.77 -4.57 15.14
C LYS A 104 7.28 -3.56 14.08
N ASN A 105 5.97 -3.46 13.85
CA ASN A 105 5.37 -2.54 12.88
C ASN A 105 5.04 -1.14 13.47
N ILE A 106 5.80 -0.72 14.49
CA ILE A 106 5.47 0.43 15.35
C ILE A 106 5.36 1.74 14.54
N VAL A 107 6.31 1.96 13.62
CA VAL A 107 6.34 3.21 12.83
C VAL A 107 5.12 3.31 11.91
N ALA A 108 4.80 2.24 11.16
CA ALA A 108 3.64 2.26 10.27
C ALA A 108 2.31 2.37 11.04
N ASP A 109 2.19 1.67 12.18
CA ASP A 109 1.01 1.78 13.04
C ASP A 109 0.83 3.20 13.60
N ALA A 110 1.92 3.80 14.09
CA ALA A 110 1.94 5.19 14.55
C ALA A 110 1.54 6.17 13.43
N LEU A 111 2.08 5.98 12.21
CA LEU A 111 1.71 6.78 11.05
C LEU A 111 0.23 6.61 10.68
N SER A 112 -0.29 5.39 10.69
CA SER A 112 -1.69 5.13 10.34
C SER A 112 -2.69 5.80 11.30
N ARG A 113 -2.24 6.08 12.53
CA ARG A 113 -3.00 6.67 13.65
C ARG A 113 -2.65 8.14 13.92
N TRP A 114 -1.88 8.79 13.06
CA TRP A 114 -1.46 10.19 13.23
C TRP A 114 -0.64 10.46 14.51
N LYS A 115 0.04 9.44 15.05
CA LYS A 115 0.91 9.54 16.24
C LYS A 115 2.35 9.88 15.83
N ASN A 116 2.54 11.04 15.21
CA ASN A 116 3.81 11.39 14.55
C ASN A 116 5.01 11.46 15.50
N GLY A 117 4.80 11.88 16.75
CA GLY A 117 5.86 11.86 17.77
C GLY A 117 6.42 10.46 18.03
N VAL A 118 5.56 9.43 18.03
CA VAL A 118 5.99 8.02 18.19
C VAL A 118 6.74 7.54 16.95
N ALA A 119 6.29 7.91 15.75
CA ALA A 119 6.96 7.55 14.51
C ALA A 119 8.38 8.15 14.43
N LEU A 120 8.52 9.43 14.79
CA LEU A 120 9.80 10.15 14.79
C LEU A 120 10.76 9.64 15.88
N ASP A 121 10.26 9.28 17.06
CA ASP A 121 11.05 8.64 18.12
C ASP A 121 11.62 7.30 17.68
N LYS A 122 10.84 6.50 16.94
CA LYS A 122 11.25 5.17 16.49
C LYS A 122 12.05 5.16 15.19
N HIS A 123 12.01 6.23 14.41
CA HIS A 123 12.79 6.38 13.20
C HIS A 123 13.31 7.81 13.07
N LEU A 124 14.52 8.05 13.57
CA LEU A 124 15.17 9.35 13.48
C LEU A 124 15.32 9.77 12.02
N GLY A 125 15.06 11.05 11.72
CA GLY A 125 15.15 11.60 10.37
C GLY A 125 13.99 11.23 9.43
N LEU A 126 12.92 10.62 9.93
CA LEU A 126 11.73 10.32 9.14
C LEU A 126 11.02 11.61 8.70
N LEU A 127 10.93 11.84 7.39
CA LEU A 127 10.15 12.91 6.78
C LEU A 127 8.74 12.41 6.49
N ILE A 128 7.73 13.04 7.08
CA ILE A 128 6.33 12.62 6.98
C ILE A 128 5.60 13.47 5.93
N ASP A 129 5.13 12.83 4.86
CA ASP A 129 4.38 13.44 3.78
C ASP A 129 2.88 13.08 3.87
N THR A 130 2.05 14.12 3.94
CA THR A 130 0.58 14.03 3.98
C THR A 130 -0.09 14.50 2.70
N SER A 131 0.69 14.95 1.71
CA SER A 131 0.23 15.56 0.47
C SER A 131 -0.03 14.53 -0.64
N LYS A 132 0.44 13.29 -0.48
CA LYS A 132 0.30 12.25 -1.50
C LYS A 132 -1.14 11.77 -1.63
N ASN A 133 -1.63 11.82 -2.85
CA ASN A 133 -2.96 11.36 -3.22
C ASN A 133 -3.05 9.84 -3.10
N LEU A 134 -4.23 9.37 -2.70
CA LEU A 134 -4.55 7.95 -2.76
C LEU A 134 -4.78 7.54 -4.22
N PRO A 135 -4.46 6.29 -4.60
CA PRO A 135 -4.73 5.80 -5.95
C PRO A 135 -6.24 5.81 -6.19
N ILE A 136 -6.64 6.36 -7.34
CA ILE A 136 -8.02 6.27 -7.81
C ILE A 136 -8.21 4.85 -8.36
N ILE A 137 -9.02 4.06 -7.66
CA ILE A 137 -9.39 2.73 -8.12
C ILE A 137 -10.78 2.84 -8.74
N PRO A 138 -10.89 3.02 -10.07
CA PRO A 138 -12.19 3.22 -10.71
C PRO A 138 -13.11 2.03 -10.42
N PHE A 139 -14.33 2.33 -9.98
CA PHE A 139 -15.38 1.34 -9.95
C PHE A 139 -15.86 1.13 -11.39
N THR A 140 -15.35 0.07 -12.04
CA THR A 140 -16.09 -0.52 -13.16
C THR A 140 -17.14 -1.44 -12.54
N PRO A 141 -18.45 -1.23 -12.75
CA PRO A 141 -19.45 -2.25 -12.45
C PRO A 141 -19.05 -3.54 -13.20
N PRO A 142 -19.45 -4.73 -12.71
CA PRO A 142 -19.37 -5.92 -13.53
C PRO A 142 -20.01 -5.59 -14.88
N GLN A 143 -19.27 -5.78 -15.98
CA GLN A 143 -19.94 -5.89 -17.27
C GLN A 143 -20.85 -7.09 -17.08
N GLU A 144 -22.18 -6.89 -17.17
CA GLU A 144 -23.08 -8.02 -17.25
C GLU A 144 -22.49 -8.97 -18.30
N ALA A 145 -22.28 -10.21 -17.90
CA ALA A 145 -21.98 -11.25 -18.87
C ALA A 145 -23.24 -11.36 -19.73
N LEU A 146 -23.31 -10.56 -20.80
CA LEU A 146 -24.26 -10.78 -21.88
C LEU A 146 -23.88 -12.13 -22.48
N GLY A 147 -24.55 -13.16 -21.97
CA GLY A 147 -24.24 -14.55 -22.26
C GLY A 147 -25.29 -15.49 -21.68
N ALA A 148 -26.53 -15.37 -22.16
CA ALA A 148 -27.37 -16.46 -22.68
C ALA A 148 -28.75 -15.90 -23.10
#